data_AF-A0A5Q0NQD2-F1
#
_entry.id   AF-A0A5Q0NQD2-F1
#
_cell.length_a   1.000
_cell.length_b   1.000
_cell.length_c   1.000
_cell.angle_alpha   90.00
_cell.angle_beta   90.00
_cell.angle_gamma   90.00
#
_symmetry.space_group_name_H-M   'P 1'
#
loop_
_entity.id
_entity.type
_entity.pdbx_description
1 polymer ?
#
loop_
_entity_poly.entity_id
_entity_poly.type
_entity_poly.pdbx_seq_one_letter_code
_entity_poly.pdbx_strand_id
1 'polypeptide(L)'
;MTLTLVLAASDGFLALADGLRVKPTDDPDRPQLVRDDDIKLHTVPNSPALVLSSGRATYDAVPVAVILTEVLELFVTSRSNGAVDDVPAALDLEAVARACAERLTAEDLATPSQHSAGLLVVGFELGELAAFRVDVPARDFGDGRGMSSVRPVPIDPLVPVLANPAESETGAMVLLGLDSYADFLADDADDAVPARDAGYRFAGMSLAELRPAAIHRLGAWFSANSDMAASDGVGGLWSIAEVRRHGAVDVEHGLRPFD
;
A
#
# COMPACT_ATOMS: atom_id res chain seq x y z
N MET A 1 0.40 12.97 -3.93
CA MET A 1 0.36 12.10 -2.74
C MET A 1 0.43 10.65 -3.25
N THR A 2 0.27 9.63 -2.42
CA THR A 2 0.08 8.25 -2.88
C THR A 2 -1.03 7.65 -2.04
N LEU A 3 -1.97 6.96 -2.67
CA LEU A 3 -3.05 6.25 -2.00
C LEU A 3 -2.90 4.75 -2.24
N THR A 4 -2.65 4.01 -1.17
CA THR A 4 -2.75 2.55 -1.17
C THR A 4 -3.73 2.10 -0.09
N LEU A 5 -4.55 1.11 -0.45
CA LEU A 5 -5.60 0.56 0.40
C LEU A 5 -5.49 -0.96 0.45
N VAL A 6 -5.55 -1.54 1.65
CA VAL A 6 -5.72 -2.99 1.82
C VAL A 6 -6.94 -3.28 2.68
N LEU A 7 -7.76 -4.20 2.19
CA LEU A 7 -8.97 -4.70 2.84
C LEU A 7 -8.87 -6.22 3.00
N ALA A 8 -9.08 -6.72 4.21
CA ALA A 8 -9.24 -8.16 4.43
C ALA A 8 -10.60 -8.66 3.94
N ALA A 9 -10.56 -9.78 3.23
CA ALA A 9 -11.70 -10.60 2.88
C ALA A 9 -11.69 -11.90 3.71
N SER A 10 -12.80 -12.63 3.71
CA SER A 10 -12.88 -13.95 4.34
C SER A 10 -11.94 -14.99 3.69
N ASP A 11 -11.56 -14.77 2.44
CA ASP A 11 -10.76 -15.68 1.61
C ASP A 11 -9.46 -15.05 1.07
N GLY A 12 -9.04 -13.87 1.58
CA GLY A 12 -7.84 -13.20 1.11
C GLY A 12 -7.68 -11.73 1.49
N PHE A 13 -6.87 -11.01 0.70
CA PHE A 13 -6.77 -9.54 0.73
C PHE A 13 -7.13 -8.94 -0.62
N LEU A 14 -7.84 -7.82 -0.59
CA LEU A 14 -7.99 -6.92 -1.72
C LEU A 14 -7.05 -5.73 -1.51
N ALA A 15 -6.16 -5.49 -2.45
CA ALA A 15 -5.25 -4.36 -2.45
C ALA A 15 -5.55 -3.42 -3.63
N LEU A 16 -5.54 -2.11 -3.39
CA LEU A 16 -5.67 -1.08 -4.42
C LEU A 16 -4.54 -0.07 -4.27
N ALA A 17 -4.01 0.39 -5.39
CA ALA A 17 -3.02 1.46 -5.44
C ALA A 17 -3.30 2.39 -6.62
N ASP A 18 -3.26 3.69 -6.36
CA ASP A 18 -3.39 4.72 -7.40
C ASP A 18 -2.10 4.82 -8.23
N GLY A 19 -2.17 5.17 -9.51
CA GLY A 19 -0.98 5.32 -10.38
C GLY A 19 -0.53 6.77 -10.55
N LEU A 20 -1.28 7.72 -9.99
CA LEU A 20 -0.99 9.13 -10.16
C LEU A 20 0.29 9.53 -9.43
N ARG A 21 1.11 10.28 -10.16
CA ARG A 21 2.25 11.02 -9.65
C ARG A 21 2.18 12.44 -10.15
N VAL A 22 2.20 13.34 -9.18
CA VAL A 22 2.26 14.77 -9.43
C VAL A 22 3.49 15.38 -8.78
N LYS A 23 4.00 16.45 -9.38
CA LYS A 23 5.06 17.28 -8.83
C LYS A 23 4.44 18.59 -8.31
N PRO A 24 4.76 19.01 -7.08
CA PRO A 24 4.35 20.33 -6.59
C PRO A 24 4.85 21.44 -7.53
N THR A 25 4.02 22.44 -7.77
CA THR A 25 4.42 23.68 -8.47
C THR A 25 4.33 24.87 -7.51
N ASP A 26 4.69 26.06 -7.99
CA ASP A 26 4.53 27.29 -7.21
C ASP A 26 3.05 27.60 -6.88
N ASP A 27 2.12 26.98 -7.61
CA ASP A 27 0.68 26.98 -7.35
C ASP A 27 0.28 25.62 -6.75
N PRO A 28 -0.01 25.53 -5.44
CA PRO A 28 -0.31 24.27 -4.77
C PRO A 28 -1.63 23.65 -5.27
N ASP A 29 -2.54 24.44 -5.81
CA ASP A 29 -3.82 23.97 -6.37
C ASP A 29 -3.65 23.45 -7.81
N ARG A 30 -2.44 23.55 -8.38
CA ARG A 30 -2.12 23.11 -9.73
C ARG A 30 -0.84 22.28 -9.74
N PRO A 31 -0.87 21.08 -9.15
CA PRO A 31 0.27 20.20 -9.20
C PRO A 31 0.49 19.72 -10.66
N GLN A 32 1.74 19.61 -11.08
CA GLN A 32 2.10 19.18 -12.43
C GLN A 32 1.99 17.65 -12.52
N LEU A 33 1.18 17.14 -13.45
CA LEU A 33 1.17 15.70 -13.76
C LEU A 33 2.55 15.26 -14.27
N VAL A 34 3.14 14.29 -13.58
CA VAL A 34 4.38 13.62 -14.01
C VAL A 34 4.04 12.33 -14.73
N ARG A 35 3.15 11.52 -14.12
CA ARG A 35 2.79 10.19 -14.58
C ARG A 35 1.43 9.77 -14.00
N ASP A 36 0.69 8.90 -14.68
CA ASP A 36 -0.60 8.38 -14.21
C ASP A 36 -0.64 6.85 -14.06
N ASP A 37 0.46 6.13 -14.32
CA ASP A 37 0.57 4.66 -14.29
C ASP A 37 1.70 4.14 -13.39
N ASP A 38 2.06 4.87 -12.32
CA ASP A 38 3.12 4.43 -11.41
C ASP A 38 2.76 3.12 -10.68
N ILE A 39 3.75 2.22 -10.58
CA ILE A 39 3.60 0.93 -9.90
C ILE A 39 3.94 1.07 -8.42
N LYS A 40 2.93 0.94 -7.57
CA LYS A 40 3.05 0.99 -6.11
C LYS A 40 2.71 -0.34 -5.42
N LEU A 41 2.49 -1.39 -6.22
CA LEU A 41 2.08 -2.71 -5.77
C LEU A 41 3.03 -3.75 -6.39
N HIS A 42 3.64 -4.57 -5.54
CA HIS A 42 4.72 -5.48 -5.91
C HIS A 42 4.40 -6.89 -5.42
N THR A 43 4.38 -7.87 -6.33
CA THR A 43 4.10 -9.26 -5.99
C THR A 43 5.36 -9.97 -5.51
N VAL A 44 5.23 -10.80 -4.48
CA VAL A 44 6.30 -11.73 -4.11
C VAL A 44 6.24 -12.96 -5.03
N PRO A 45 7.29 -13.27 -5.81
CA PRO A 45 7.24 -14.37 -6.77
C PRO A 45 6.83 -15.70 -6.14
N ASN A 46 5.95 -16.44 -6.81
CA ASN A 46 5.45 -17.76 -6.40
C ASN A 46 4.86 -17.82 -4.98
N SER A 47 4.43 -16.69 -4.43
CA SER A 47 3.96 -16.60 -3.06
C SER A 47 2.62 -15.85 -2.97
N PRO A 48 1.76 -16.21 -2.01
CA PRO A 48 0.50 -15.51 -1.75
C PRO A 48 0.77 -14.25 -0.90
N ALA A 49 1.62 -13.36 -1.40
CA ALA A 49 2.07 -12.18 -0.68
C ALA A 49 2.33 -10.99 -1.61
N LEU A 50 2.13 -9.81 -1.03
CA LEU A 50 2.15 -8.54 -1.72
C LEU A 50 2.83 -7.48 -0.87
N VAL A 51 3.61 -6.61 -1.52
CA VAL A 51 4.19 -5.41 -0.92
C VAL A 51 3.56 -4.20 -1.58
N LEU A 52 2.96 -3.30 -0.80
CA LEU A 52 2.52 -1.99 -1.25
C LEU A 52 3.52 -0.95 -0.77
N SER A 53 3.84 0.00 -1.63
CA SER A 53 4.74 1.10 -1.32
C SER A 53 4.03 2.44 -1.48
N SER A 54 4.23 3.33 -0.51
CA SER A 54 3.67 4.67 -0.50
C SER A 54 4.73 5.67 -0.04
N GLY A 55 4.65 6.93 -0.46
CA GLY A 55 5.61 7.94 -0.01
C GLY A 55 5.15 9.37 -0.24
N ARG A 56 5.95 10.31 0.26
CA ARG A 56 5.69 11.76 0.25
C ARG A 56 5.80 12.35 -1.17
N ALA A 57 5.63 13.66 -1.32
CA ALA A 57 5.77 14.33 -2.61
C ALA A 57 7.14 14.12 -3.31
N THR A 58 8.20 13.77 -2.57
CA THR A 58 9.53 13.44 -3.10
C THR A 58 9.70 11.98 -3.51
N TYR A 59 8.72 11.13 -3.21
CA TYR A 59 8.70 9.72 -3.55
C TYR A 59 8.69 9.53 -5.07
N ASP A 60 9.61 8.69 -5.55
CA ASP A 60 9.62 8.23 -6.92
C ASP A 60 9.29 6.74 -6.94
N ALA A 61 8.09 6.40 -7.42
CA ALA A 61 7.65 5.01 -7.46
C ALA A 61 8.50 4.17 -8.40
N VAL A 62 9.09 4.76 -9.45
CA VAL A 62 9.86 4.01 -10.47
C VAL A 62 11.12 3.35 -9.89
N PRO A 63 12.07 4.08 -9.28
CA PRO A 63 13.25 3.46 -8.67
C PRO A 63 12.86 2.56 -7.49
N VAL A 64 11.84 2.93 -6.71
CA VAL A 64 11.34 2.07 -5.60
C VAL A 64 10.81 0.75 -6.14
N ALA A 65 10.03 0.76 -7.24
CA ALA A 65 9.53 -0.45 -7.87
C ALA A 65 10.65 -1.36 -8.37
N VAL A 66 11.69 -0.78 -8.99
CA VAL A 66 12.87 -1.53 -9.44
C VAL A 66 13.56 -2.20 -8.26
N ILE A 67 13.85 -1.42 -7.20
CA ILE A 67 14.51 -1.92 -5.98
C ILE A 67 13.70 -3.05 -5.33
N LEU A 68 12.38 -2.86 -5.18
CA LEU A 68 11.51 -3.85 -4.55
C LEU A 68 11.43 -5.13 -5.39
N THR A 69 11.29 -5.02 -6.71
CA THR A 69 11.27 -6.18 -7.61
C THR A 69 12.55 -7.01 -7.47
N GLU A 70 13.72 -6.36 -7.55
CA GLU A 70 15.02 -7.04 -7.41
C GLU A 70 15.16 -7.75 -6.05
N VAL A 71 14.76 -7.10 -4.95
CA VAL A 71 14.82 -7.70 -3.62
C VAL A 71 13.93 -8.92 -3.49
N LEU A 72 12.70 -8.83 -3.99
CA LEU A 72 11.73 -9.92 -3.89
C LEU A 72 12.18 -11.14 -4.69
N GLU A 73 12.73 -10.94 -5.89
CA GLU A 73 13.31 -12.02 -6.70
C GLU A 73 14.52 -12.69 -6.02
N LEU A 74 15.44 -11.89 -5.47
CA LEU A 74 16.60 -12.38 -4.74
C LEU A 74 16.21 -13.11 -3.46
N PHE A 75 15.22 -12.60 -2.72
CA PHE A 75 14.73 -13.21 -1.49
C PHE A 75 14.19 -14.62 -1.76
N VAL A 76 13.31 -14.77 -2.76
CA VAL A 76 12.74 -16.06 -3.15
C VAL A 76 13.82 -17.03 -3.66
N THR A 77 14.77 -16.54 -4.45
CA THR A 77 15.89 -17.36 -4.97
C THR A 77 16.78 -17.87 -3.84
N SER A 78 17.10 -17.01 -2.86
CA SER A 78 17.97 -17.37 -1.73
C SER A 78 17.35 -18.45 -0.83
N ARG A 79 16.01 -18.46 -0.68
CA ARG A 79 15.28 -19.49 0.07
C ARG A 79 15.12 -20.80 -0.69
N SER A 80 14.90 -20.74 -1.99
CA SER A 80 14.80 -21.93 -2.84
C SER A 80 16.08 -22.78 -2.81
N ASN A 81 17.25 -22.14 -2.66
CA ASN A 81 18.55 -22.83 -2.53
C ASN A 81 18.78 -23.48 -1.16
N GLY A 82 17.92 -23.21 -0.17
CA GLY A 82 18.00 -23.76 1.19
C GLY A 82 16.89 -24.76 1.54
N ALA A 83 15.93 -25.00 0.63
CA ALA A 83 14.85 -25.95 0.86
C ALA A 83 15.37 -27.39 0.74
N VAL A 84 15.40 -28.11 1.87
CA VAL A 84 15.58 -29.55 1.93
C VAL A 84 14.18 -30.16 1.96
N ASP A 85 13.89 -31.02 0.98
CA ASP A 85 12.59 -31.65 0.70
C ASP A 85 11.56 -30.69 0.06
N ASP A 86 10.81 -31.17 -0.94
CA ASP A 86 9.86 -30.48 -1.86
C ASP A 86 8.67 -29.73 -1.20
N VAL A 87 8.81 -29.28 0.05
CA VAL A 87 7.87 -28.39 0.73
C VAL A 87 8.37 -26.95 0.54
N PRO A 88 7.64 -26.09 -0.18
CA PRO A 88 7.98 -24.68 -0.26
C PRO A 88 8.12 -24.12 1.16
N ALA A 89 9.30 -23.58 1.49
CA ALA A 89 9.51 -22.95 2.78
C ALA A 89 8.43 -21.87 2.97
N ALA A 90 7.70 -21.92 4.08
CA ALA A 90 6.68 -20.94 4.38
C ALA A 90 7.28 -19.52 4.29
N LEU A 91 6.60 -18.63 3.56
CA LEU A 91 7.05 -17.26 3.43
C LEU A 91 6.95 -16.56 4.79
N ASP A 92 8.05 -15.94 5.21
CA ASP A 92 8.11 -15.12 6.42
C ASP A 92 7.93 -13.67 5.98
N LEU A 93 6.74 -13.12 6.22
CA LEU A 93 6.40 -11.78 5.76
C LEU A 93 7.18 -10.70 6.51
N GLU A 94 7.57 -10.95 7.76
CA GLU A 94 8.44 -10.04 8.52
C GLU A 94 9.81 -9.94 7.86
N ALA A 95 10.38 -11.07 7.44
CA ALA A 95 11.65 -11.11 6.72
C ALA A 95 11.57 -10.45 5.34
N VAL A 96 10.45 -10.60 4.61
CA VAL A 96 10.21 -9.86 3.36
C VAL A 96 10.18 -8.36 3.62
N ALA A 97 9.38 -7.90 4.58
CA ALA A 97 9.27 -6.49 4.94
C ALA A 97 10.63 -5.90 5.33
N ARG A 98 11.41 -6.65 6.13
CA ARG A 98 12.76 -6.27 6.54
C ARG A 98 13.71 -6.17 5.36
N ALA A 99 13.76 -7.16 4.48
CA ALA A 99 14.65 -7.17 3.33
C ALA A 99 14.38 -5.99 2.37
N CYS A 100 13.10 -5.71 2.10
CA CYS A 100 12.69 -4.55 1.29
C CYS A 100 13.15 -3.24 1.94
N ALA A 101 12.91 -3.08 3.24
CA ALA A 101 13.24 -1.86 3.95
C ALA A 101 14.76 -1.64 4.08
N GLU A 102 15.53 -2.69 4.35
CA GLU A 102 16.99 -2.64 4.41
C GLU A 102 17.59 -2.25 3.06
N ARG A 103 17.06 -2.77 1.94
CA ARG A 103 17.53 -2.41 0.60
C ARG A 103 17.22 -0.95 0.26
N LEU A 104 15.98 -0.49 0.50
CA LEU A 104 15.61 0.90 0.27
C LEU A 104 16.47 1.86 1.10
N THR A 105 16.73 1.50 2.36
CA THR A 105 17.65 2.26 3.23
C THR A 105 19.06 2.30 2.64
N ALA A 106 19.59 1.16 2.16
CA ALA A 106 20.91 1.10 1.56
C ALA A 106 21.03 1.91 0.25
N GLU A 107 19.98 1.95 -0.56
CA GLU A 107 19.94 2.75 -1.79
C GLU A 107 19.76 4.25 -1.50
N ASP A 108 18.98 4.63 -0.48
CA ASP A 108 18.90 6.03 -0.01
C ASP A 108 20.25 6.53 0.51
N LEU A 109 21.07 5.65 1.12
CA LEU A 109 22.45 5.99 1.50
C LEU A 109 23.35 6.32 0.29
N ALA A 110 23.08 5.70 -0.86
CA ALA A 110 23.84 5.94 -2.10
C ALA A 110 23.31 7.17 -2.86
N THR A 111 21.99 7.39 -2.87
CA THR A 111 21.31 8.48 -3.60
C THR A 111 20.19 9.07 -2.73
N PRO A 112 20.46 10.13 -1.93
CA PRO A 112 19.53 10.59 -0.90
C PRO A 112 18.18 11.12 -1.43
N SER A 113 17.12 10.93 -0.63
CA SER A 113 15.81 11.63 -0.64
C SER A 113 14.74 11.20 -1.65
N GLN A 114 15.00 10.16 -2.46
CA GLN A 114 14.02 9.63 -3.44
C GLN A 114 13.33 8.34 -3.00
N HIS A 115 13.86 7.65 -1.99
CA HIS A 115 13.45 6.28 -1.64
C HIS A 115 12.73 6.16 -0.30
N SER A 116 12.40 7.28 0.35
CA SER A 116 11.63 7.29 1.58
C SER A 116 10.22 6.79 1.33
N ALA A 117 9.83 5.71 2.01
CA ALA A 117 8.60 5.00 1.73
C ALA A 117 8.00 4.35 2.99
N GLY A 118 6.68 4.37 3.11
CA GLY A 118 5.95 3.42 3.93
C GLY A 118 5.68 2.16 3.12
N LEU A 119 6.04 1.00 3.66
CA LEU A 119 5.72 -0.30 3.07
C LEU A 119 4.66 -1.02 3.90
N LEU A 120 3.72 -1.64 3.20
CA LEU A 120 2.74 -2.56 3.75
C LEU A 120 2.94 -3.92 3.08
N VAL A 121 3.27 -4.94 3.87
CA VAL A 121 3.41 -6.31 3.39
C VAL A 121 2.24 -7.12 3.90
N VAL A 122 1.48 -7.73 2.99
CA VAL A 122 0.30 -8.54 3.32
C VAL A 122 0.33 -9.86 2.59
N GLY A 123 -0.24 -10.89 3.21
CA GLY A 123 -0.31 -12.20 2.58
C GLY A 123 -0.62 -13.31 3.57
N PHE A 124 -0.26 -14.53 3.20
CA PHE A 124 -0.44 -15.70 4.04
C PHE A 124 0.88 -16.20 4.61
N GLU A 125 0.93 -16.37 5.93
CA GLU A 125 2.02 -16.99 6.66
C GLU A 125 1.49 -18.20 7.43
N LEU A 126 2.06 -19.38 7.19
CA LEU A 126 1.61 -20.66 7.79
C LEU A 126 0.10 -20.95 7.63
N GLY A 127 -0.53 -20.40 6.59
CA GLY A 127 -1.95 -20.59 6.27
C GLY A 127 -2.89 -19.55 6.88
N GLU A 128 -2.37 -18.64 7.71
CA GLU A 128 -3.09 -17.55 8.35
C GLU A 128 -2.81 -16.22 7.63
N LEU A 129 -3.76 -15.29 7.71
CA LEU A 129 -3.55 -13.92 7.23
C LEU A 129 -2.49 -13.24 8.10
N ALA A 130 -1.54 -12.56 7.46
CA ALA A 130 -0.51 -11.81 8.14
C ALA A 130 -0.27 -10.48 7.42
N ALA A 131 0.03 -9.45 8.20
CA ALA A 131 0.27 -8.11 7.71
C ALA A 131 1.36 -7.42 8.55
N PHE A 132 2.29 -6.75 7.86
CA PHE A 132 3.39 -6.03 8.47
C PHE A 132 3.51 -4.64 7.85
N ARG A 133 3.71 -3.66 8.72
CA ARG A 133 4.05 -2.28 8.36
C ARG A 133 5.54 -2.07 8.57
N VAL A 134 6.18 -1.32 7.68
CA VAL A 134 7.52 -0.80 7.93
C VAL A 134 7.68 0.58 7.30
N ASP A 135 8.20 1.52 8.09
CA ASP A 135 8.47 2.89 7.63
C ASP A 135 9.97 3.00 7.31
N VAL A 136 10.28 3.45 6.09
CA VAL A 136 11.65 3.76 5.62
C VAL A 136 11.82 5.27 5.69
N PRO A 137 12.48 5.81 6.74
CA PRO A 137 12.54 7.24 6.97
C PRO A 137 13.37 7.96 5.90
N ALA A 138 13.02 9.21 5.63
CA ALA A 138 13.89 10.13 4.90
C ALA A 138 15.12 10.45 5.75
N ARG A 139 16.28 10.59 5.11
CA ARG A 139 17.49 11.08 5.77
C ARG A 139 17.42 12.61 5.95
N ASP A 140 16.47 13.05 6.75
CA ASP A 140 16.34 14.44 7.15
C ASP A 140 17.09 14.65 8.48
N PHE A 141 18.23 15.34 8.41
CA PHE A 141 19.02 15.91 9.52
C PHE A 141 19.96 14.96 10.34
N GLY A 142 21.28 15.20 10.22
CA GLY A 142 22.26 14.90 11.28
C GLY A 142 23.09 13.62 11.13
N ASP A 143 24.42 13.80 11.04
CA ASP A 143 25.56 12.92 11.40
C ASP A 143 25.55 11.38 11.20
N GLY A 144 24.59 10.79 10.50
CA GLY A 144 24.64 9.37 10.10
C GLY A 144 24.61 8.37 11.27
N ARG A 145 24.31 8.81 12.49
CA ARG A 145 24.28 7.97 13.71
C ARG A 145 22.88 7.53 14.14
N GLY A 146 21.85 7.89 13.39
CA GLY A 146 20.45 7.73 13.76
C GLY A 146 19.66 6.65 13.02
N MET A 147 20.28 5.74 12.24
CA MET A 147 19.52 4.62 11.67
C MET A 147 19.21 3.60 12.76
N SER A 148 18.13 3.85 13.52
CA SER A 148 17.47 2.79 14.25
C SER A 148 17.17 1.66 13.28
N SER A 149 17.54 0.43 13.63
CA SER A 149 17.21 -0.77 12.87
C SER A 149 15.78 -0.68 12.36
N VAL A 150 15.59 -0.68 11.05
CA VAL A 150 14.26 -0.63 10.46
C VAL A 150 13.53 -1.90 10.89
N ARG A 151 12.47 -1.73 11.69
CA ARG A 151 11.79 -2.84 12.35
C ARG A 151 10.37 -2.95 11.81
N PRO A 152 10.04 -4.03 11.09
CA PRO A 152 8.66 -4.32 10.74
C PRO A 152 7.80 -4.45 12.00
N VAL A 153 6.59 -3.89 11.93
CA VAL A 153 5.60 -3.91 12.99
C VAL A 153 4.43 -4.76 12.51
N PRO A 154 4.07 -5.85 13.21
CA PRO A 154 2.87 -6.60 12.88
C PRO A 154 1.64 -5.73 13.10
N ILE A 155 0.69 -5.81 12.19
CA ILE A 155 -0.60 -5.12 12.30
C ILE A 155 -1.71 -6.16 12.22
N ASP A 156 -2.88 -5.83 12.79
CA ASP A 156 -4.06 -6.68 12.64
C ASP A 156 -4.47 -6.71 11.15
N PRO A 157 -4.40 -7.87 10.47
CA PRO A 157 -4.73 -7.96 9.05
C PRO A 157 -6.20 -7.65 8.77
N LEU A 158 -7.08 -7.72 9.77
CA LEU A 158 -8.51 -7.44 9.62
C LEU A 158 -8.85 -5.95 9.66
N VAL A 159 -7.89 -5.09 10.02
CA VAL A 159 -8.07 -3.65 10.05
C VAL A 159 -7.77 -3.08 8.66
N PRO A 160 -8.69 -2.31 8.05
CA PRO A 160 -8.42 -1.58 6.82
C PRO A 160 -7.19 -0.68 6.98
N VAL A 161 -6.27 -0.75 6.01
CA VAL A 161 -5.06 0.08 6.04
C VAL A 161 -5.09 1.05 4.88
N LEU A 162 -5.03 2.34 5.19
CA LEU A 162 -4.85 3.41 4.21
C LEU A 162 -3.47 4.04 4.41
N ALA A 163 -2.61 3.96 3.41
CA ALA A 163 -1.38 4.74 3.46
C ALA A 163 -1.62 6.13 2.84
N ASN A 164 -1.67 7.16 3.69
CA ASN A 164 -1.67 8.58 3.28
C ASN A 164 -0.45 9.31 3.90
N PRO A 165 0.69 9.33 3.20
CA PRO A 165 1.93 9.90 3.73
C PRO A 165 1.95 11.44 3.82
N ALA A 166 0.93 12.18 3.35
CA ALA A 166 0.93 13.64 3.48
C ALA A 166 0.57 14.12 4.90
N GLU A 167 -0.14 13.30 5.69
CA GLU A 167 -0.58 13.68 7.05
C GLU A 167 0.49 13.43 8.12
N SER A 168 1.71 13.02 7.76
CA SER A 168 2.74 12.69 8.74
C SER A 168 4.15 13.10 8.34
N GLU A 169 4.93 13.51 9.34
CA GLU A 169 6.34 13.87 9.21
C GLU A 169 7.25 12.72 8.72
N THR A 170 6.73 11.49 8.68
CA THR A 170 7.47 10.26 8.35
C THR A 170 6.90 9.46 7.17
N GLY A 171 5.77 9.88 6.57
CA GLY A 171 5.07 9.07 5.56
C GLY A 171 4.26 7.91 6.18
N ALA A 172 3.85 8.05 7.43
CA ALA A 172 3.05 7.13 8.20
C ALA A 172 1.80 6.66 7.46
N MET A 173 1.61 5.34 7.48
CA MET A 173 0.34 4.72 7.14
C MET A 173 -0.69 5.01 8.23
N VAL A 174 -1.89 5.45 7.81
CA VAL A 174 -3.03 5.65 8.69
C VAL A 174 -3.75 4.31 8.80
N LEU A 175 -3.65 3.67 9.97
CA LEU A 175 -4.52 2.54 10.30
C LEU A 175 -5.90 3.12 10.58
N LEU A 176 -6.78 3.12 9.58
CA LEU A 176 -8.16 3.52 9.80
C LEU A 176 -8.85 2.34 10.50
N GLY A 177 -9.15 2.50 11.79
CA GLY A 177 -10.16 1.64 12.42
C GLY A 177 -11.44 1.69 11.59
N LEU A 178 -12.19 0.59 11.49
CA LEU A 178 -13.43 0.52 10.68
C LEU A 178 -14.40 1.69 10.98
N ASP A 179 -14.44 2.16 12.22
CA ASP A 179 -15.23 3.31 12.66
C ASP A 179 -14.64 4.65 12.15
N SER A 180 -13.32 4.80 12.18
CA SER A 180 -12.61 5.96 11.62
C SER A 180 -12.60 6.00 10.09
N TYR A 181 -12.70 4.83 9.43
CA TYR A 181 -12.89 4.72 7.98
C TYR A 181 -14.31 5.14 7.58
N ALA A 182 -15.31 4.78 8.38
CA ALA A 182 -16.68 5.25 8.19
C ALA A 182 -16.79 6.76 8.45
N ASP A 183 -16.13 7.29 9.47
CA ASP A 183 -16.10 8.73 9.79
C ASP A 183 -15.31 9.53 8.74
N PHE A 184 -14.13 9.06 8.28
CA PHE A 184 -13.39 9.66 7.16
C PHE A 184 -14.21 9.71 5.87
N LEU A 185 -15.10 8.73 5.65
CA LEU A 185 -16.03 8.72 4.52
C LEU A 185 -17.35 9.46 4.78
N ALA A 186 -17.59 9.96 6.00
CA ALA A 186 -18.83 10.61 6.42
C ALA A 186 -18.67 12.11 6.72
N ASP A 187 -17.44 12.63 6.82
CA ASP A 187 -17.16 13.98 7.33
C ASP A 187 -17.53 15.15 6.38
N ASP A 188 -18.14 14.89 5.21
CA ASP A 188 -18.60 15.94 4.26
C ASP A 188 -20.13 16.00 4.04
N ALA A 189 -20.94 15.40 4.91
CA ALA A 189 -22.40 15.56 4.85
C ALA A 189 -22.90 16.60 5.87
N ASP A 190 -22.61 17.88 5.62
CA ASP A 190 -23.22 19.02 6.29
C ASP A 190 -24.65 19.23 5.74
N ASP A 191 -25.54 18.27 6.00
CA ASP A 191 -26.98 18.45 6.17
C ASP A 191 -27.67 17.10 6.42
N ALA A 192 -28.58 17.10 7.40
CA ALA A 192 -29.21 15.93 7.97
C ALA A 192 -29.80 14.93 6.96
N VAL A 193 -29.22 13.72 6.90
CA VAL A 193 -29.84 12.52 6.31
C VAL A 193 -29.90 11.41 7.37
N PRO A 194 -31.06 10.76 7.56
CA PRO A 194 -31.36 9.95 8.74
C PRO A 194 -30.77 8.55 8.68
N ALA A 195 -30.57 7.98 9.88
CA ALA A 195 -30.19 6.59 10.20
C ALA A 195 -28.69 6.24 10.15
N ARG A 196 -28.05 6.60 11.27
CA ARG A 196 -26.80 6.07 11.87
C ARG A 196 -26.77 4.53 12.12
N ASP A 197 -27.42 3.69 11.30
CA ASP A 197 -27.61 2.26 11.62
C ASP A 197 -27.33 1.26 10.49
N ALA A 198 -26.63 1.66 9.43
CA ALA A 198 -26.05 0.71 8.48
C ALA A 198 -24.54 0.92 8.38
N GLY A 199 -23.82 0.57 9.45
CA GLY A 199 -22.37 0.41 9.37
C GLY A 199 -22.07 -0.61 8.28
N TYR A 200 -21.60 -0.14 7.13
CA TYR A 200 -21.22 -0.99 6.01
C TYR A 200 -20.02 -1.83 6.44
N ARG A 201 -20.25 -3.13 6.63
CA ARG A 201 -19.23 -4.09 7.07
C ARG A 201 -18.64 -4.79 5.85
N PHE A 202 -17.47 -4.35 5.39
CA PHE A 202 -16.60 -5.19 4.56
C PHE A 202 -16.18 -6.48 5.29
N ALA A 203 -16.26 -6.46 6.63
CA ALA A 203 -15.95 -7.58 7.49
C ALA A 203 -16.71 -8.84 7.07
N GLY A 204 -15.96 -9.91 6.77
CA GLY A 204 -16.49 -11.22 6.43
C GLY A 204 -16.94 -11.39 4.98
N MET A 205 -16.83 -10.37 4.12
CA MET A 205 -17.07 -10.52 2.69
C MET A 205 -15.96 -11.35 2.03
N SER A 206 -16.33 -12.17 1.04
CA SER A 206 -15.36 -12.80 0.14
C SER A 206 -14.78 -11.78 -0.84
N LEU A 207 -13.64 -12.07 -1.47
CA LEU A 207 -13.02 -11.22 -2.50
C LEU A 207 -14.00 -10.92 -3.65
N ALA A 208 -14.81 -11.90 -4.02
CA ALA A 208 -15.82 -11.76 -5.08
C ALA A 208 -16.91 -10.72 -4.74
N GLU A 209 -17.23 -10.56 -3.46
CA GLU A 209 -18.20 -9.57 -2.96
C GLU A 209 -17.52 -8.23 -2.61
N LEU A 210 -16.34 -8.32 -1.99
CA LEU A 210 -15.57 -7.18 -1.50
C LEU A 210 -15.09 -6.29 -2.65
N ARG A 211 -14.58 -6.88 -3.73
CA ARG A 211 -14.05 -6.12 -4.86
C ARG A 211 -15.09 -5.19 -5.51
N PRO A 212 -16.26 -5.66 -5.97
CA PRO A 212 -17.25 -4.75 -6.54
C PRO A 212 -17.80 -3.75 -5.50
N ALA A 213 -17.94 -4.15 -4.23
CA ALA A 213 -18.39 -3.25 -3.17
C ALA A 213 -17.38 -2.11 -2.88
N ALA A 214 -16.10 -2.44 -2.80
CA ALA A 214 -15.01 -1.49 -2.61
C ALA A 214 -14.88 -0.54 -3.80
N ILE A 215 -14.92 -1.07 -5.03
CA ILE A 215 -14.86 -0.25 -6.26
C ILE A 215 -16.05 0.73 -6.31
N HIS A 216 -17.26 0.24 -6.09
CA HIS A 216 -18.46 1.09 -6.09
C HIS A 216 -18.36 2.21 -5.04
N ARG A 217 -17.88 1.88 -3.82
CA ARG A 217 -17.76 2.87 -2.73
C ARG A 217 -16.68 3.91 -3.01
N LEU A 218 -15.51 3.48 -3.46
CA LEU A 218 -14.43 4.39 -3.85
C LEU A 218 -14.86 5.27 -5.02
N GLY A 219 -15.54 4.73 -6.03
CA GLY A 219 -16.08 5.50 -7.14
C GLY A 219 -17.08 6.58 -6.70
N ALA A 220 -17.97 6.25 -5.77
CA ALA A 220 -18.88 7.23 -5.17
C ALA A 220 -18.13 8.34 -4.40
N TRP A 221 -17.07 7.97 -3.68
CA TRP A 221 -16.22 8.95 -2.97
C TRP A 221 -15.47 9.85 -3.95
N PHE A 222 -14.81 9.29 -4.98
CA PHE A 222 -14.11 10.08 -6.00
C PHE A 222 -15.05 11.00 -6.78
N SER A 223 -16.28 10.57 -7.02
CA SER A 223 -17.31 11.41 -7.65
C SER A 223 -17.72 12.60 -6.79
N ALA A 224 -17.79 12.41 -5.47
CA ALA A 224 -18.13 13.49 -4.53
C ALA A 224 -16.94 14.40 -4.18
N ASN A 225 -15.71 13.88 -4.30
CA ASN A 225 -14.49 14.50 -3.79
C ASN A 225 -13.42 14.72 -4.89
N SER A 226 -13.85 14.91 -6.14
CA SER A 226 -12.92 14.99 -7.29
C SER A 226 -11.87 16.09 -7.15
N ASP A 227 -12.26 17.24 -6.60
CA ASP A 227 -11.38 18.40 -6.43
C ASP A 227 -10.32 18.14 -5.35
N MET A 228 -10.71 17.51 -4.23
CA MET A 228 -9.79 17.09 -3.18
C MET A 228 -8.83 16.04 -3.70
N ALA A 229 -9.32 15.00 -4.36
CA ALA A 229 -8.49 13.96 -4.97
C ALA A 229 -7.47 14.54 -5.98
N ALA A 230 -7.88 15.53 -6.77
CA ALA A 230 -7.01 16.21 -7.71
C ALA A 230 -5.94 17.07 -7.01
N SER A 231 -6.31 17.82 -5.96
CA SER A 231 -5.40 18.63 -5.15
C SER A 231 -4.35 17.76 -4.45
N ASP A 232 -4.79 16.64 -3.87
CA ASP A 232 -3.92 15.66 -3.23
C ASP A 232 -3.06 14.90 -4.25
N GLY A 233 -3.43 14.92 -5.53
CA GLY A 233 -2.75 14.15 -6.57
C GLY A 233 -2.89 12.65 -6.31
N VAL A 234 -4.12 12.20 -6.05
CA VAL A 234 -4.54 10.80 -5.99
C VAL A 234 -5.39 10.48 -7.22
N GLY A 235 -5.12 9.36 -7.89
CA GLY A 235 -5.94 8.88 -8.99
C GLY A 235 -5.14 8.24 -10.12
N GLY A 236 -5.43 8.62 -11.36
CA GLY A 236 -4.77 8.06 -12.55
C GLY A 236 -5.25 6.65 -12.86
N LEU A 237 -4.35 5.83 -13.42
CA LEU A 237 -4.58 4.41 -13.64
C LEU A 237 -4.29 3.62 -12.36
N TRP A 238 -5.20 2.74 -12.00
CA TRP A 238 -5.12 1.97 -10.76
C TRP A 238 -4.51 0.59 -10.99
N SER A 239 -3.84 0.10 -9.95
CA SER A 239 -3.51 -1.31 -9.79
C SER A 239 -4.41 -1.93 -8.73
N ILE A 240 -5.01 -3.08 -9.04
CA ILE A 240 -5.84 -3.85 -8.12
C ILE A 240 -5.26 -5.25 -8.03
N ALA A 241 -5.12 -5.78 -6.81
CA ALA A 241 -4.65 -7.14 -6.60
C ALA A 241 -5.54 -7.93 -5.64
N GLU A 242 -5.67 -9.22 -5.94
CA GLU A 242 -6.31 -10.21 -5.10
C GLU A 242 -5.28 -11.20 -4.58
N VAL A 243 -5.05 -11.19 -3.27
CA VAL A 243 -4.15 -12.14 -2.60
C VAL A 243 -4.98 -13.26 -2.00
N ARG A 244 -4.88 -14.46 -2.58
CA ARG A 244 -5.56 -15.67 -2.09
C ARG A 244 -4.58 -16.58 -1.36
N ARG A 245 -5.09 -17.50 -0.54
CA ARG A 245 -4.26 -18.43 0.26
C ARG A 245 -3.27 -19.26 -0.56
N HIS A 246 -3.61 -19.55 -1.81
CA HIS A 246 -2.83 -20.41 -2.68
C HIS A 246 -2.59 -19.74 -4.03
N GLY A 247 -1.39 -19.94 -4.56
CA GLY A 247 -1.01 -19.47 -5.89
C GLY A 247 -0.33 -18.10 -5.87
N ALA A 248 0.00 -17.65 -7.08
CA ALA A 248 0.47 -16.30 -7.30
C ALA A 248 -0.66 -15.29 -7.07
N VAL A 249 -0.29 -14.09 -6.65
CA VAL A 249 -1.20 -12.95 -6.55
C VAL A 249 -1.69 -12.58 -7.96
N ASP A 250 -3.00 -12.42 -8.12
CA ASP A 250 -3.59 -11.89 -9.34
C ASP A 250 -3.57 -10.36 -9.28
N VAL A 251 -3.02 -9.71 -10.31
CA VAL A 251 -2.84 -8.27 -10.36
C VAL A 251 -3.27 -7.74 -11.71
N GLU A 252 -4.14 -6.73 -11.66
CA GLU A 252 -4.56 -5.97 -12.82
C GLU A 252 -4.01 -4.55 -12.71
N HIS A 253 -3.28 -4.11 -13.75
CA HIS A 253 -2.72 -2.77 -13.85
C HIS A 253 -3.42 -1.96 -14.93
N GLY A 254 -3.32 -0.63 -14.86
CA GLY A 254 -3.80 0.24 -15.93
C GLY A 254 -5.31 0.48 -15.91
N LEU A 255 -5.97 0.26 -14.76
CA LEU A 255 -7.42 0.31 -14.65
C LEU A 255 -7.94 1.73 -14.43
N ARG A 256 -9.14 2.01 -14.94
CA ARG A 256 -9.94 3.19 -14.60
C ARG A 256 -11.22 2.73 -13.91
N PRO A 257 -11.15 2.23 -12.66
CA PRO A 257 -12.28 1.58 -12.01
C PRO A 257 -13.40 2.55 -11.58
N PHE A 258 -13.15 3.86 -11.68
CA PHE A 258 -14.05 4.92 -11.21
C PHE A 258 -14.49 5.88 -12.32
N ASP A 259 -14.13 5.59 -13.58
CA ASP A 259 -14.58 6.34 -14.76
C ASP A 259 -15.95 5.85 -15.27
#